data_AF-A0AAJ3D398-F1
#
_entry.id   AF-A0AAJ3D398-F1
#
_cell.length_a   1.000
_cell.length_b   1.000
_cell.length_c   1.000
_cell.angle_alpha   90.00
_cell.angle_beta   90.00
_cell.angle_gamma   90.00
#
_symmetry.space_group_name_H-M   'P 1'
#
loop_
_entity.id
_entity.type
_entity.pdbx_description
1 polymer ?
#
loop_
_entity_poly.entity_id
_entity_poly.type
_entity_poly.pdbx_seq_one_letter_code
_entity_poly.pdbx_strand_id
1 'polypeptide(L)'
;MRGKRFGTGLSLAAGALAVCGLAFAPTAAAVDPGTATVNADCGSYGGGDATLTATQSGTSATITLHTSSVTAPVSLGQDSLVSELTMVKEDGGTVTFKGTKNPAMSTGDALEVGPLSGTVASGDSLEAYGGTLKVTAFGFITITCTATGPQAPGPFVFD
;
A
#
# COMPACT_ATOMS: atom_id res chain seq x y z
N MET A 1 54.16 7.63 60.52
CA MET A 1 54.42 6.34 59.84
C MET A 1 53.28 6.06 58.87
N ARG A 2 53.61 5.48 57.70
CA ARG A 2 52.75 5.12 56.57
C ARG A 2 51.64 4.11 56.92
N GLY A 3 50.55 4.12 56.15
CA GLY A 3 49.61 2.98 56.10
C GLY A 3 48.45 3.19 55.12
N LYS A 4 48.66 2.82 53.85
CA LYS A 4 47.65 2.75 52.78
C LYS A 4 46.76 1.52 53.02
N ARG A 5 45.43 1.64 52.89
CA ARG A 5 44.53 0.51 52.63
C ARG A 5 43.48 0.90 51.60
N PHE A 6 43.53 0.23 50.45
CA PHE A 6 42.48 0.16 49.46
C PHE A 6 41.37 -0.77 49.98
N GLY A 7 40.11 -0.42 49.74
CA GLY A 7 38.95 -1.23 50.08
C GLY A 7 37.80 -0.93 49.14
N THR A 8 37.39 -1.96 48.42
CA THR A 8 36.44 -2.04 47.31
C THR A 8 34.98 -2.02 47.78
N GLY A 9 34.08 -1.41 46.99
CA GLY A 9 32.74 -1.96 46.76
C GLY A 9 31.52 -1.14 47.17
N LEU A 10 30.43 -1.40 46.44
CA LEU A 10 29.04 -0.91 46.53
C LEU A 10 28.80 0.54 46.03
N SER A 11 27.81 0.85 45.21
CA SER A 11 26.71 0.07 44.62
C SER A 11 25.91 0.99 43.68
N LEU A 12 25.61 0.47 42.49
CA LEU A 12 24.36 0.63 41.73
C LEU A 12 23.79 2.05 41.50
N ALA A 13 24.00 2.51 40.26
CA ALA A 13 22.97 2.99 39.33
C ALA A 13 21.77 3.76 39.94
N ALA A 14 21.85 5.09 39.90
CA ALA A 14 20.69 5.97 40.01
C ALA A 14 20.50 6.67 38.65
N GLY A 15 19.27 6.56 38.15
CA GLY A 15 18.91 6.75 36.75
C GLY A 15 19.17 8.14 36.18
N ALA A 16 19.67 8.14 34.95
CA ALA A 16 19.51 9.25 34.02
C ALA A 16 18.61 8.75 32.89
N LEU A 17 17.33 9.05 33.07
CA LEU A 17 16.24 9.14 32.09
C LEU A 17 16.60 8.60 30.70
N ALA A 18 16.12 7.40 30.42
CA ALA A 18 15.88 6.97 29.05
C ALA A 18 14.95 8.00 28.42
N VAL A 19 15.51 8.92 27.63
CA VAL A 19 14.75 9.57 26.57
C VAL A 19 14.30 8.42 25.71
N CYS A 20 13.06 7.99 25.91
CA CYS A 20 12.38 7.09 25.00
C CYS A 20 12.65 7.66 23.62
N GLY A 21 13.46 6.95 22.84
CA GLY A 21 13.49 7.12 21.42
C GLY A 21 12.07 6.83 20.97
N LEU A 22 11.24 7.87 20.90
CA LEU A 22 10.30 7.99 19.81
C LEU A 22 11.18 8.02 18.57
N ALA A 23 11.63 6.83 18.16
CA ALA A 23 11.67 6.51 16.76
C ALA A 23 10.34 7.03 16.24
N PHE A 24 10.40 8.07 15.41
CA PHE A 24 9.32 8.38 14.51
C PHE A 24 9.06 7.07 13.75
N ALA A 25 8.18 6.24 14.30
CA ALA A 25 7.39 5.36 13.49
C ALA A 25 6.84 6.28 12.40
N PRO A 26 7.03 5.94 11.12
CA PRO A 26 6.48 6.78 10.06
C PRO A 26 5.00 6.97 10.43
N THR A 27 4.56 8.21 10.53
CA THR A 27 3.17 8.61 10.81
C THR A 27 2.27 8.26 9.62
N ALA A 28 2.42 7.05 9.05
CA ALA A 28 1.73 6.54 7.90
C ALA A 28 0.44 5.81 8.32
N ALA A 29 -0.28 6.35 9.30
CA ALA A 29 -1.65 5.98 9.62
C ALA A 29 -2.60 7.11 9.26
N ALA A 30 -2.33 7.80 8.14
CA ALA A 30 -3.31 8.72 7.56
C ALA A 30 -4.35 7.96 6.72
N VAL A 31 -4.18 6.65 6.50
CA VAL A 31 -5.22 5.80 5.87
C VAL A 31 -5.61 4.68 6.82
N ASP A 32 -6.89 4.61 7.17
CA ASP A 32 -7.46 3.50 7.93
C ASP A 32 -8.61 2.84 7.15
N PRO A 33 -8.59 1.53 6.94
CA PRO A 33 -7.45 0.62 7.18
C PRO A 33 -6.37 0.80 6.12
N GLY A 34 -5.08 0.73 6.47
CA GLY A 34 -3.99 0.87 5.49
C GLY A 34 -3.89 -0.28 4.46
N THR A 35 -4.58 -1.39 4.69
CA THR A 35 -4.64 -2.55 3.78
C THR A 35 -6.05 -3.13 3.73
N ALA A 36 -6.55 -3.40 2.54
CA ALA A 36 -7.83 -4.05 2.32
C ALA A 36 -7.70 -5.13 1.24
N THR A 37 -8.53 -6.16 1.33
CA THR A 37 -8.61 -7.25 0.35
C THR A 37 -9.87 -7.06 -0.45
N VAL A 38 -9.78 -7.14 -1.78
CA VAL A 38 -10.93 -7.03 -2.67
C VAL A 38 -10.89 -8.20 -3.65
N ASN A 39 -12.05 -8.75 -3.96
CA ASN A 39 -12.15 -9.72 -5.04
C ASN A 39 -12.30 -8.96 -6.36
N ALA A 40 -11.36 -9.18 -7.29
CA ALA A 40 -11.32 -8.48 -8.58
C ALA A 40 -11.45 -9.48 -9.72
N ASP A 41 -12.34 -9.19 -10.66
CA ASP A 41 -12.49 -9.94 -11.91
C ASP A 41 -11.88 -9.16 -13.07
N CYS A 42 -10.88 -9.75 -13.73
CA CYS A 42 -10.20 -9.18 -14.89
C CYS A 42 -10.64 -9.87 -16.20
N GLY A 43 -11.82 -10.50 -16.21
CA GLY A 43 -12.35 -11.23 -17.35
C GLY A 43 -11.45 -12.38 -17.81
N SER A 44 -11.01 -12.32 -19.08
CA SER A 44 -10.20 -13.36 -19.72
C SER A 44 -8.80 -13.55 -19.11
N TYR A 45 -8.35 -12.62 -18.26
CA TYR A 45 -7.05 -12.69 -17.58
C TYR A 45 -7.13 -13.37 -16.22
N GLY A 46 -8.34 -13.77 -15.78
CA GLY A 46 -8.59 -14.36 -14.48
C GLY A 46 -9.24 -13.38 -13.51
N GLY A 47 -9.51 -13.86 -12.30
CA GLY A 47 -10.10 -13.07 -11.23
C GLY A 47 -9.96 -13.80 -9.89
N GLY A 48 -9.91 -13.03 -8.81
CA GLY A 48 -9.81 -13.53 -7.46
C GLY A 48 -9.37 -12.47 -6.47
N ASP A 49 -8.93 -12.90 -5.30
CA ASP A 49 -8.54 -12.00 -4.22
C ASP A 49 -7.31 -11.17 -4.60
N ALA A 50 -7.40 -9.87 -4.34
CA ALA A 50 -6.36 -8.89 -4.53
C ALA A 50 -6.21 -8.04 -3.27
N THR A 51 -4.98 -7.89 -2.80
CA THR A 51 -4.63 -7.05 -1.67
C THR A 51 -4.30 -5.65 -2.16
N LEU A 52 -5.01 -4.66 -1.64
CA LEU A 52 -4.79 -3.24 -1.83
C LEU A 52 -4.13 -2.68 -0.58
N THR A 53 -2.98 -2.03 -0.75
CA THR A 53 -2.28 -1.31 0.31
C THR A 53 -2.35 0.17 -0.01
N ALA A 54 -2.97 0.95 0.86
CA ALA A 54 -3.11 2.38 0.72
C ALA A 54 -2.18 3.10 1.71
N THR A 55 -1.43 4.08 1.22
CA THR A 55 -0.59 4.93 2.05
C THR A 55 -0.79 6.38 1.66
N GLN A 56 -0.77 7.29 2.63
CA GLN A 56 -0.94 8.72 2.38
C GLN A 56 0.25 9.51 2.92
N SER A 57 0.57 10.58 2.22
CA SER A 57 1.63 11.53 2.53
C SER A 57 1.11 12.94 2.23
N GLY A 58 0.53 13.58 3.24
CA GLY A 58 -0.18 14.84 3.08
C GLY A 58 -1.42 14.68 2.19
N THR A 59 -1.52 15.46 1.11
CA THR A 59 -2.64 15.37 0.15
C THR A 59 -2.43 14.32 -0.94
N SER A 60 -1.29 13.62 -0.94
CA SER A 60 -0.97 12.58 -1.91
C SER A 60 -1.23 11.21 -1.29
N ALA A 61 -1.93 10.34 -2.01
CA ALA A 61 -2.10 8.95 -1.63
C ALA A 61 -1.52 8.04 -2.70
N THR A 62 -1.01 6.90 -2.27
CA THR A 62 -0.49 5.84 -3.12
C THR A 62 -1.17 4.53 -2.80
N ILE A 63 -1.62 3.83 -3.85
CA ILE A 63 -2.21 2.51 -3.75
C ILE A 63 -1.28 1.50 -4.41
N THR A 64 -0.97 0.42 -3.72
CA THR A 64 -0.26 -0.74 -4.28
C THR A 64 -1.21 -1.93 -4.29
N LEU A 65 -1.29 -2.61 -5.42
CA LEU A 65 -2.11 -3.78 -5.64
C LEU A 65 -1.21 -5.00 -5.79
N HIS A 66 -1.56 -6.08 -5.09
CA HIS A 66 -0.93 -7.37 -5.24
C HIS A 66 -2.00 -8.46 -5.34
N THR A 67 -1.95 -9.29 -6.37
CA THR A 67 -2.85 -10.45 -6.50
C THR A 67 -2.11 -11.67 -7.03
N SER A 68 -2.33 -12.81 -6.38
CA SER A 68 -1.84 -14.11 -6.83
C SER A 68 -2.84 -14.83 -7.75
N SER A 69 -4.08 -14.34 -7.81
CA SER A 69 -5.17 -14.95 -8.60
C SER A 69 -5.10 -14.55 -10.07
N VAL A 70 -4.51 -13.38 -10.35
CA VAL A 70 -4.26 -12.89 -11.71
C VAL A 70 -2.77 -13.00 -11.97
N THR A 71 -2.41 -13.77 -13.00
CA THR A 71 -1.02 -13.94 -13.40
C THR A 71 -0.68 -13.12 -14.62
N ALA A 72 0.56 -12.63 -14.72
CA ALA A 72 1.02 -11.93 -15.90
C ALA A 72 0.98 -12.86 -17.14
N PRO A 73 0.21 -12.53 -18.19
CA PRO A 73 0.08 -13.39 -19.37
C PRO A 73 1.34 -13.38 -20.26
N VAL A 74 2.20 -12.39 -20.06
CA VAL A 74 3.44 -12.17 -20.78
C VAL A 74 4.50 -11.68 -19.80
N SER A 75 5.78 -11.83 -20.14
CA SER A 75 6.86 -11.25 -19.37
C SER A 75 6.76 -9.73 -19.41
N LEU A 76 6.57 -9.11 -18.26
CA LEU A 76 6.49 -7.67 -18.08
C LEU A 76 7.82 -7.17 -17.57
N GLY A 77 8.39 -6.19 -18.29
CA GLY A 77 9.56 -5.47 -17.79
C GLY A 77 9.20 -4.64 -16.57
N GLN A 78 10.21 -4.32 -15.76
CA GLN A 78 10.06 -3.29 -14.72
C GLN A 78 9.56 -1.98 -15.36
N ASP A 79 8.61 -1.33 -14.70
CA ASP A 79 8.02 -0.05 -15.10
C ASP A 79 7.42 -0.03 -16.52
N SER A 80 6.93 -1.17 -17.01
CA SER A 80 6.36 -1.32 -18.36
C SER A 80 4.83 -1.29 -18.41
N LEU A 81 4.18 -1.33 -17.24
CA LEU A 81 2.72 -1.24 -17.12
C LEU A 81 2.30 0.21 -16.95
N VAL A 82 1.18 0.59 -17.57
CA VAL A 82 0.47 1.84 -17.27
C VAL A 82 -0.84 1.47 -16.59
N SER A 83 -0.93 1.77 -15.30
CA SER A 83 -2.04 1.35 -14.47
C SER A 83 -2.84 2.55 -13.97
N GLU A 84 -4.15 2.43 -14.05
CA GLU A 84 -5.13 3.43 -13.68
C GLU A 84 -6.20 2.76 -12.80
N LEU A 85 -6.20 3.08 -11.51
CA LEU A 85 -7.18 2.61 -10.56
C LEU A 85 -8.14 3.74 -10.24
N THR A 86 -9.40 3.61 -10.64
CA THR A 86 -10.47 4.50 -10.22
C THR A 86 -11.18 3.90 -9.02
N MET A 87 -11.24 4.66 -7.94
CA MET A 87 -11.98 4.34 -6.72
C MET A 87 -13.15 5.30 -6.57
N VAL A 88 -14.23 4.86 -5.95
CA VAL A 88 -15.42 5.68 -5.71
C VAL A 88 -15.35 6.28 -4.32
N LYS A 89 -15.80 7.52 -4.19
CA LYS A 89 -16.00 8.19 -2.90
C LYS A 89 -17.39 7.88 -2.36
N GLU A 90 -17.54 7.89 -1.05
CA GLU A 90 -18.87 7.78 -0.42
C GLU A 90 -19.83 8.90 -0.87
N ASP A 91 -19.32 10.12 -1.10
CA ASP A 91 -20.12 11.27 -1.58
C ASP A 91 -20.54 11.18 -3.07
N GLY A 92 -20.25 10.07 -3.75
CA GLY A 92 -20.57 9.85 -5.17
C GLY A 92 -19.55 10.43 -6.17
N GLY A 93 -18.45 11.00 -5.67
CA GLY A 93 -17.29 11.36 -6.49
C GLY A 93 -16.40 10.16 -6.83
N THR A 94 -15.36 10.36 -7.64
CA THR A 94 -14.36 9.32 -7.95
C THR A 94 -12.95 9.88 -7.85
N VAL A 95 -12.00 9.06 -7.40
CA VAL A 95 -10.57 9.38 -7.40
C VAL A 95 -9.85 8.40 -8.31
N THR A 96 -9.02 8.92 -9.20
CA THR A 96 -8.23 8.08 -10.11
C THR A 96 -6.76 8.14 -9.70
N PHE A 97 -6.23 6.98 -9.29
CA PHE A 97 -4.82 6.74 -9.05
C PHE A 97 -4.17 6.25 -10.33
N LYS A 98 -3.00 6.81 -10.66
CA LYS A 98 -2.25 6.43 -11.85
C LYS A 98 -0.81 6.10 -11.45
N GLY A 99 -0.24 5.10 -12.10
CA GLY A 99 1.16 4.79 -11.92
C GLY A 99 1.67 3.94 -13.06
N THR A 100 2.97 4.04 -13.29
CA THR A 100 3.67 3.21 -14.27
C THR A 100 4.70 2.29 -13.63
N LYS A 101 4.63 2.14 -12.30
CA LYS A 101 5.58 1.38 -11.51
C LYS A 101 5.07 -0.03 -11.31
N ASN A 102 5.92 -0.99 -11.64
CA ASN A 102 5.70 -2.40 -11.42
C ASN A 102 7.05 -3.14 -11.36
N PRO A 103 7.18 -4.18 -10.53
CA PRO A 103 8.35 -5.06 -10.59
C PRO A 103 8.41 -5.80 -11.93
N ALA A 104 9.61 -6.28 -12.29
CA ALA A 104 9.74 -7.20 -13.41
C ALA A 104 9.03 -8.51 -13.05
N MET A 105 8.10 -8.94 -13.90
CA MET A 105 7.29 -10.16 -13.70
C MET A 105 7.48 -11.05 -14.92
N SER A 106 7.79 -12.32 -14.69
CA SER A 106 7.81 -13.34 -15.72
C SER A 106 6.37 -13.77 -16.06
N THR A 107 6.18 -14.40 -17.21
CA THR A 107 4.90 -15.02 -17.55
C THR A 107 4.50 -16.03 -16.46
N GLY A 108 3.28 -15.92 -15.94
CA GLY A 108 2.77 -16.78 -14.87
C GLY A 108 3.05 -16.29 -13.45
N ASP A 109 3.86 -15.23 -13.28
CA ASP A 109 4.05 -14.62 -11.97
C ASP A 109 2.78 -13.88 -11.51
N ALA A 110 2.63 -13.76 -10.19
CA ALA A 110 1.56 -13.00 -9.55
C ALA A 110 1.60 -11.52 -10.01
N LEU A 111 0.43 -10.95 -10.31
CA LEU A 111 0.33 -9.57 -10.75
C LEU A 111 0.55 -8.62 -9.57
N GLU A 112 1.59 -7.81 -9.68
CA GLU A 112 1.89 -6.72 -8.75
C GLU A 112 1.95 -5.39 -9.51
N VAL A 113 1.21 -4.42 -9.01
CA VAL A 113 1.05 -3.10 -9.62
C VAL A 113 1.13 -2.03 -8.55
N GLY A 114 2.02 -1.06 -8.73
CA GLY A 114 2.14 0.09 -7.84
C GLY A 114 3.58 0.45 -7.49
N PRO A 115 3.78 1.59 -6.80
CA PRO A 115 2.74 2.46 -6.23
C PRO A 115 2.00 3.30 -7.30
N LEU A 116 0.68 3.33 -7.21
CA LEU A 116 -0.21 4.19 -8.01
C LEU A 116 -0.49 5.47 -7.24
N SER A 117 -0.08 6.62 -7.75
CA SER A 117 -0.27 7.89 -7.06
C SER A 117 -1.59 8.56 -7.44
N GLY A 118 -2.24 9.16 -6.46
CA GLY A 118 -3.46 9.94 -6.60
C GLY A 118 -3.51 11.05 -5.56
N THR A 119 -4.49 11.94 -5.70
CA THR A 119 -4.73 13.04 -4.76
C THR A 119 -6.02 12.78 -4.01
N VAL A 120 -5.94 12.86 -2.69
CA VAL A 120 -7.06 12.65 -1.77
C VAL A 120 -7.14 13.84 -0.82
N ALA A 121 -8.35 14.13 -0.35
CA ALA A 121 -8.58 15.07 0.73
C ALA A 121 -8.71 14.32 2.05
N SER A 122 -8.38 15.01 3.15
CA SER A 122 -8.71 14.56 4.50
C SER A 122 -10.22 14.35 4.63
N GLY A 123 -10.62 13.21 5.20
CA GLY A 123 -11.99 12.75 5.32
C GLY A 123 -12.54 12.01 4.09
N ASP A 124 -11.79 11.88 2.99
CA ASP A 124 -12.24 11.10 1.83
C ASP A 124 -12.30 9.62 2.22
N SER A 125 -13.44 8.97 1.97
CA SER A 125 -13.61 7.53 2.08
C SER A 125 -13.66 6.91 0.68
N LEU A 126 -12.69 6.07 0.34
CA LEU A 126 -12.55 5.46 -0.99
C LEU A 126 -12.84 3.96 -0.97
N GLU A 127 -13.68 3.52 -1.90
CA GLU A 127 -13.95 2.11 -2.16
C GLU A 127 -13.43 1.68 -3.53
N ALA A 128 -12.78 0.52 -3.57
CA ALA A 128 -12.47 -0.16 -4.82
C ALA A 128 -13.74 -0.72 -5.50
N TYR A 129 -14.78 -1.03 -4.70
CA TYR A 129 -16.05 -1.56 -5.20
C TYR A 129 -16.88 -0.49 -5.90
N GLY A 130 -17.32 -0.76 -7.13
CA GLY A 130 -17.88 0.25 -8.02
C GLY A 130 -16.83 1.05 -8.81
N GLY A 131 -15.55 0.87 -8.47
CA GLY A 131 -14.41 1.37 -9.22
C GLY A 131 -13.97 0.45 -10.36
N THR A 132 -12.91 0.85 -11.06
CA THR A 132 -12.30 0.06 -12.14
C THR A 132 -10.79 0.19 -12.12
N LEU A 133 -10.08 -0.91 -12.28
CA LEU A 133 -8.64 -0.94 -12.52
C LEU A 133 -8.38 -1.22 -14.00
N LYS A 134 -7.60 -0.37 -14.65
CA LYS A 134 -7.14 -0.56 -16.03
C LYS A 134 -5.62 -0.66 -16.01
N VAL A 135 -5.10 -1.79 -16.46
CA VAL A 135 -3.66 -2.02 -16.59
C VAL A 135 -3.34 -2.19 -18.07
N THR A 136 -2.57 -1.27 -18.62
CA THR A 136 -2.15 -1.31 -20.03
C THR A 136 -0.69 -1.69 -20.11
N ALA A 137 -0.39 -2.87 -20.65
CA ALA A 137 0.95 -3.33 -20.95
C ALA A 137 1.29 -3.05 -22.42
N PHE A 138 2.53 -2.62 -22.67
CA PHE A 138 3.08 -2.38 -24.02
C PHE A 138 2.28 -1.41 -24.92
N GLY A 139 1.29 -0.69 -24.36
CA GLY A 139 0.43 0.26 -25.09
C GLY A 139 -0.71 -0.36 -25.90
N PHE A 140 -0.82 -1.69 -25.96
CA PHE A 140 -1.88 -2.38 -26.74
C PHE A 140 -2.59 -3.50 -25.96
N ILE A 141 -2.03 -4.00 -24.86
CA ILE A 141 -2.70 -5.00 -24.01
C ILE A 141 -3.35 -4.26 -22.85
N THR A 142 -4.66 -4.02 -22.92
CA THR A 142 -5.41 -3.40 -21.82
C THR A 142 -6.20 -4.45 -21.06
N ILE A 143 -5.81 -4.69 -19.82
CA ILE A 143 -6.51 -5.52 -18.84
C ILE A 143 -7.43 -4.60 -18.05
N THR A 144 -8.73 -4.88 -18.07
CA THR A 144 -9.70 -4.16 -17.23
C THR A 144 -10.17 -5.11 -16.15
N CYS A 145 -9.96 -4.73 -14.90
CA CYS A 145 -10.41 -5.44 -13.72
C CYS A 145 -11.48 -4.63 -13.00
N THR A 146 -12.52 -5.32 -12.56
CA THR A 146 -13.61 -4.74 -11.77
C THR A 146 -13.72 -5.47 -10.44
N ALA A 147 -13.87 -4.72 -9.35
CA ALA A 147 -14.14 -5.32 -8.05
C ALA A 147 -15.54 -5.95 -8.05
N THR A 148 -15.63 -7.24 -7.71
CA THR A 148 -16.90 -7.98 -7.67
C THR A 148 -17.64 -7.83 -6.35
N GLY A 149 -16.97 -7.31 -5.31
CA GLY A 149 -17.55 -7.06 -4.00
C GLY A 149 -16.81 -5.94 -3.24
N PRO A 150 -17.38 -5.49 -2.10
CA PRO A 150 -16.74 -4.52 -1.22
C PRO A 150 -15.39 -5.04 -0.72
N GLN A 151 -14.46 -4.12 -0.53
CA GLN A 151 -13.15 -4.44 0.02
C GLN A 151 -13.26 -4.68 1.54
N ALA A 152 -12.41 -5.54 2.08
CA ALA A 152 -12.43 -5.93 3.48
C ALA A 152 -11.00 -5.97 4.07
N PRO A 153 -10.75 -5.28 5.20
CA PRO A 153 -11.68 -4.41 5.95
C PRO A 153 -11.98 -3.08 5.25
N GLY A 154 -13.24 -2.61 5.36
CA GLY A 154 -13.75 -1.23 5.19
C GLY A 154 -13.36 -0.40 3.96
N PRO A 155 -14.04 0.73 3.69
CA PRO A 155 -13.52 1.75 2.77
C PRO A 155 -12.18 2.31 3.31
N PHE A 156 -11.29 2.74 2.42
CA PHE A 156 -10.08 3.46 2.82
C PHE A 156 -10.45 4.88 3.24
N VAL A 157 -10.33 5.21 4.53
CA VAL A 157 -10.56 6.56 5.04
C VAL A 157 -9.23 7.28 5.14
N PHE A 158 -9.09 8.40 4.42
CA PHE A 158 -7.89 9.23 4.40
C PHE A 158 -8.02 10.39 5.41
N ASP A 159 -6.96 10.73 6.16
CA ASP A 159 -6.90 11.78 7.20
C ASP A 159 -6.11 13.03 6.78
#